data_AF-A0A432IEX6-F1
#
_entry.id   AF-A0A432IEX6-F1
#
_cell.length_a   1.000
_cell.length_b   1.000
_cell.length_c   1.000
_cell.angle_alpha   90.00
_cell.angle_beta   90.00
_cell.angle_gamma   90.00
#
_symmetry.space_group_name_H-M   'P 1'
#
loop_
_entity.id
_entity.type
_entity.pdbx_description
1 polymer ?
#
loop_
_entity_poly.entity_id
_entity_poly.type
_entity_poly.pdbx_seq_one_letter_code
_entity_poly.pdbx_strand_id
1 'polypeptide(L)'
;GSNWGSFIGITFNNIKVGLTGFVFGVTGGIGTAYVLLQNGIMLGAFQYFFAQHGVFWQSVKGIWLHGSMEIFAIVIEGAAGLILGASILFPGTRTRLSSFKQGMRDSLKIVISTFPFTIAAAFIEGYISRYAKEMPHILAVIIILGTLSFISFYYLIYPARVYKKINQIIALEK
;
A
#
# COMPACT_ATOMS: atom_id res chain seq x y z
N GLY A 1 -1.98 -9.15 24.70
CA GLY A 1 -0.94 -9.99 24.08
C GLY A 1 0.39 -9.27 24.11
N SER A 2 1.52 -9.99 23.98
CA SER A 2 2.85 -9.39 23.92
C SER A 2 3.01 -8.52 22.66
N ASN A 3 3.92 -7.53 22.72
CA ASN A 3 4.18 -6.64 21.57
C ASN A 3 4.63 -7.43 20.34
N TRP A 4 5.44 -8.47 20.54
CA TRP A 4 5.87 -9.40 19.51
C TRP A 4 4.71 -10.16 18.85
N GLY A 5 3.79 -10.73 19.65
CA GLY A 5 2.62 -11.43 19.12
C GLY A 5 1.70 -10.51 18.33
N SER A 6 1.52 -9.27 18.81
CA SER A 6 0.72 -8.25 18.12
C SER A 6 1.35 -7.84 16.78
N PHE A 7 2.64 -7.51 16.77
CA PHE A 7 3.37 -7.12 15.57
C PHE A 7 3.31 -8.20 14.47
N ILE A 8 3.57 -9.45 14.84
CA ILE A 8 3.54 -10.58 13.88
C ILE A 8 2.11 -10.77 13.34
N GLY A 9 1.10 -10.76 14.22
CA GLY A 9 -0.30 -10.91 13.82
C GLY A 9 -0.77 -9.81 12.86
N ILE A 10 -0.45 -8.55 13.18
CA ILE A 10 -0.75 -7.39 12.34
C ILE A 10 -0.05 -7.50 10.97
N THR A 11 1.23 -7.88 10.97
CA THR A 11 2.00 -8.06 9.73
C THR A 11 1.30 -9.04 8.79
N PHE A 12 0.94 -10.22 9.27
CA PHE A 12 0.24 -11.22 8.45
C PHE A 12 -1.13 -10.75 7.99
N ASN A 13 -1.87 -10.04 8.86
CA ASN A 13 -3.17 -9.49 8.49
C ASN A 13 -3.05 -8.50 7.32
N ASN A 14 -2.10 -7.56 7.41
CA ASN A 14 -1.98 -6.50 6.41
C ASN A 14 -1.47 -7.06 5.07
N ILE A 15 -0.50 -7.99 5.11
CA ILE A 15 -0.06 -8.74 3.91
C ILE A 15 -1.23 -9.51 3.29
N LYS A 16 -2.09 -10.15 4.10
CA LYS A 16 -3.26 -10.89 3.61
C LYS A 16 -4.27 -9.96 2.93
N VAL A 17 -4.56 -8.79 3.51
CA VAL A 17 -5.48 -7.80 2.90
C VAL A 17 -4.93 -7.36 1.54
N GLY A 18 -3.66 -7.00 1.48
CA GLY A 18 -2.95 -6.63 0.27
C GLY A 18 -2.98 -7.69 -0.83
N LEU A 19 -2.57 -8.91 -0.47
CA LEU A 19 -2.58 -10.06 -1.38
C LEU A 19 -4.00 -10.41 -1.86
N THR A 20 -5.02 -10.22 -1.03
CA THR A 20 -6.41 -10.46 -1.44
C THR A 20 -6.80 -9.48 -2.54
N GLY A 21 -6.50 -8.19 -2.38
CA GLY A 21 -6.72 -7.17 -3.41
C GLY A 21 -5.97 -7.48 -4.71
N PHE A 22 -4.70 -7.89 -4.60
CA PHE A 22 -3.88 -8.29 -5.73
C PHE A 22 -4.44 -9.52 -6.48
N VAL A 23 -4.69 -10.62 -5.76
CA VAL A 23 -5.14 -11.89 -6.34
C VAL A 23 -6.50 -11.74 -7.01
N PHE A 24 -7.39 -10.93 -6.45
CA PHE A 24 -8.69 -10.64 -7.06
C PHE A 24 -8.58 -9.90 -8.40
N GLY A 25 -7.39 -9.44 -8.78
CA GLY A 25 -7.08 -8.93 -10.11
C GLY A 25 -7.38 -9.92 -11.23
N VAL A 26 -7.31 -11.23 -10.95
CA VAL A 26 -7.66 -12.29 -11.92
C VAL A 26 -9.10 -12.21 -12.45
N THR A 27 -9.99 -11.52 -11.74
CA THR A 27 -11.37 -11.25 -12.17
C THR A 27 -11.49 -10.13 -13.22
N GLY A 28 -10.39 -9.81 -13.93
CA GLY A 28 -10.31 -8.65 -14.83
C GLY A 28 -10.22 -7.32 -14.08
N GLY A 29 -9.79 -7.33 -12.81
CA GLY A 29 -9.62 -6.14 -11.98
C GLY A 29 -10.85 -5.69 -11.18
N ILE A 30 -12.04 -6.25 -11.46
CA ILE A 30 -13.28 -5.87 -10.74
C ILE A 30 -13.17 -6.21 -9.25
N GLY A 31 -12.69 -7.41 -8.92
CA GLY A 31 -12.51 -7.83 -7.54
C GLY A 31 -11.47 -6.98 -6.80
N THR A 32 -10.39 -6.55 -7.46
CA THR A 32 -9.43 -5.61 -6.89
C THR A 32 -10.08 -4.26 -6.59
N ALA A 33 -10.84 -3.72 -7.54
CA ALA A 33 -11.57 -2.46 -7.35
C ALA A 33 -12.57 -2.55 -6.18
N TYR A 34 -13.27 -3.68 -6.05
CA TYR A 34 -14.16 -3.94 -4.92
C TYR A 34 -13.41 -3.96 -3.59
N VAL A 35 -12.26 -4.65 -3.51
CA VAL A 35 -11.43 -4.67 -2.28
C VAL A 35 -10.94 -3.27 -1.90
N LEU A 36 -10.45 -2.49 -2.87
CA LEU A 36 -10.03 -1.10 -2.63
C LEU A 36 -11.20 -0.23 -2.15
N LEU A 37 -12.38 -0.38 -2.76
CA LEU A 37 -13.58 0.34 -2.35
C LEU A 37 -14.00 0.00 -0.92
N GLN A 38 -14.01 -1.28 -0.56
CA GLN A 38 -14.37 -1.71 0.80
C GLN A 38 -13.39 -1.15 1.84
N ASN A 39 -12.08 -1.21 1.57
CA ASN A 39 -11.08 -0.63 2.47
C ASN A 39 -11.20 0.89 2.58
N GLY A 40 -11.47 1.58 1.47
CA GLY A 40 -11.69 3.04 1.46
C GLY A 40 -12.94 3.45 2.23
N ILE A 41 -14.06 2.75 2.05
CA ILE A 41 -15.31 2.99 2.79
C ILE A 41 -15.09 2.76 4.28
N MET A 42 -14.46 1.63 4.65
CA MET A 42 -14.15 1.31 6.04
C MET A 42 -13.32 2.43 6.70
N LEU A 43 -12.22 2.84 6.06
CA LEU A 43 -11.34 3.89 6.58
C LEU A 43 -12.07 5.23 6.70
N GLY A 44 -12.82 5.62 5.66
CA GLY A 44 -13.56 6.88 5.64
C GLY A 44 -14.67 6.92 6.70
N ALA A 45 -15.44 5.85 6.83
CA ALA A 45 -16.49 5.73 7.84
C ALA A 45 -15.91 5.79 9.25
N PHE A 46 -14.79 5.10 9.50
CA PHE A 46 -14.11 5.15 10.79
C PHE A 46 -13.59 6.56 11.09
N GLN A 47 -12.91 7.20 10.16
CA GLN A 47 -12.39 8.57 10.34
C GLN A 47 -13.50 9.59 10.60
N TYR A 48 -14.64 9.46 9.89
CA TYR A 48 -15.80 10.33 10.06
C TYR A 48 -16.49 10.11 11.41
N PHE A 49 -16.64 8.87 11.86
CA PHE A 49 -17.24 8.55 13.16
C PHE A 49 -16.51 9.22 14.33
N PHE A 50 -15.18 9.23 14.32
CA PHE A 50 -14.38 9.92 15.34
C PHE A 50 -14.48 11.45 15.24
N ALA A 51 -14.64 11.98 14.02
CA ALA A 51 -14.88 13.41 13.84
C ALA A 51 -16.20 13.84 14.49
N GLN A 52 -17.27 13.04 14.32
CA GLN A 52 -18.58 13.32 14.92
C GLN A 52 -18.56 13.34 16.45
N HIS A 53 -17.67 12.56 17.07
CA HIS A 53 -17.53 12.50 18.54
C HIS A 53 -16.48 13.50 19.09
N GLY A 54 -15.98 14.43 18.28
CA GLY A 54 -15.01 15.44 18.71
C GLY A 54 -13.60 14.91 19.00
N VAL A 55 -13.29 13.67 18.60
CA VAL A 55 -12.01 12.99 18.86
C VAL A 55 -11.19 12.76 17.58
N PHE A 56 -11.39 13.61 16.58
CA PHE A 56 -10.73 13.53 15.27
C PHE A 56 -9.21 13.35 15.41
N TRP A 57 -8.55 14.17 16.21
CA TRP A 57 -7.09 14.12 16.28
C TRP A 57 -6.53 12.87 16.99
N GLN A 58 -7.32 12.26 17.88
CA GLN A 58 -6.96 10.97 18.47
C GLN A 58 -7.02 9.87 17.41
N SER A 59 -8.04 9.87 16.56
CA SER A 59 -8.13 8.95 15.43
C SER A 59 -7.02 9.18 14.41
N VAL A 60 -6.64 10.44 14.15
CA VAL A 60 -5.55 10.72 13.21
C VAL A 60 -4.25 10.08 13.69
N LYS A 61 -3.90 10.28 14.96
CA LYS A 61 -2.72 9.64 15.57
C LYS A 61 -2.85 8.12 15.58
N GLY A 62 -4.02 7.59 15.93
CA GLY A 62 -4.26 6.15 16.01
C GLY A 62 -4.10 5.45 14.66
N ILE A 63 -4.57 6.06 13.57
CA ILE A 63 -4.59 5.46 12.24
C ILE A 63 -3.29 5.78 11.48
N TRP A 64 -2.94 7.06 11.34
CA TRP A 64 -1.97 7.47 10.32
C TRP A 64 -0.51 7.27 10.73
N LEU A 65 -0.22 7.04 12.02
CA LEU A 65 1.15 6.73 12.49
C LEU A 65 1.74 5.55 11.69
N HIS A 66 0.98 4.47 11.53
CA HIS A 66 1.34 3.31 10.71
C HIS A 66 0.62 3.31 9.36
N GLY A 67 -0.63 3.78 9.33
CA GLY A 67 -1.52 3.74 8.18
C GLY A 67 -0.99 4.45 6.95
N SER A 68 -0.09 5.43 7.12
CA SER A 68 0.57 6.10 5.98
C SER A 68 1.32 5.13 5.07
N MET A 69 2.02 4.13 5.63
CA MET A 69 2.71 3.11 4.84
C MET A 69 1.79 1.96 4.45
N GLU A 70 0.91 1.53 5.36
CA GLU A 70 0.01 0.40 5.13
C GLU A 70 -1.03 0.69 4.05
N ILE A 71 -1.79 1.79 4.18
CA ILE A 71 -2.85 2.14 3.24
C ILE A 71 -2.24 2.41 1.86
N PHE A 72 -1.07 3.05 1.83
CA PHE A 72 -0.35 3.30 0.58
C PHE A 72 0.12 1.97 -0.05
N ALA A 73 0.63 1.02 0.73
CA ALA A 73 0.96 -0.33 0.25
C ALA A 73 -0.27 -1.05 -0.35
N ILE A 74 -1.44 -0.99 0.32
CA ILE A 74 -2.69 -1.56 -0.19
C ILE A 74 -3.08 -0.95 -1.54
N VAL A 75 -2.90 0.36 -1.72
CA VAL A 75 -3.16 1.03 -3.01
C VAL A 75 -2.20 0.54 -4.09
N ILE A 76 -0.92 0.36 -3.78
CA ILE A 76 0.09 -0.18 -4.71
C ILE A 76 -0.20 -1.65 -5.07
N GLU A 77 -0.59 -2.47 -4.11
CA GLU A 77 -1.02 -3.86 -4.34
C GLU A 77 -2.30 -3.93 -5.16
N GLY A 78 -3.22 -2.98 -4.96
CA GLY A 78 -4.39 -2.79 -5.80
C GLY A 78 -4.03 -2.40 -7.23
N ALA A 79 -3.08 -1.48 -7.43
CA ALA A 79 -2.57 -1.17 -8.77
C ALA A 79 -1.94 -2.41 -9.44
N ALA A 80 -1.20 -3.22 -8.67
CA ALA A 80 -0.66 -4.50 -9.15
C ALA A 80 -1.78 -5.50 -9.53
N GLY A 81 -2.88 -5.55 -8.78
CA GLY A 81 -4.05 -6.36 -9.11
C GLY A 81 -4.74 -5.89 -10.40
N LEU A 82 -4.80 -4.57 -10.63
CA LEU A 82 -5.31 -4.02 -11.89
C LEU A 82 -4.38 -4.32 -13.08
N ILE A 83 -3.05 -4.30 -12.88
CA ILE A 83 -2.08 -4.75 -13.90
C ILE A 83 -2.33 -6.23 -14.27
N LEU A 84 -2.56 -7.07 -13.26
CA LEU A 84 -2.88 -8.48 -13.47
C LEU A 84 -4.19 -8.64 -14.27
N GLY A 85 -5.26 -7.92 -13.89
CA GLY A 85 -6.53 -7.93 -14.62
C GLY A 85 -6.42 -7.41 -16.05
N ALA A 86 -5.70 -6.31 -16.25
CA ALA A 86 -5.45 -5.74 -17.58
C ALA A 86 -4.70 -6.73 -18.49
N SER A 87 -3.75 -7.51 -17.95
CA SER A 87 -3.02 -8.52 -18.73
C SER A 87 -3.91 -9.64 -19.30
N ILE A 88 -5.05 -9.91 -18.64
CA ILE A 88 -6.05 -10.89 -19.10
C ILE A 88 -6.94 -10.28 -20.17
N LEU A 89 -7.41 -9.05 -19.94
CA LEU A 89 -8.39 -8.36 -20.79
C LEU A 89 -7.77 -7.85 -22.09
N PHE A 90 -6.55 -7.30 -22.02
CA PHE A 90 -5.90 -6.56 -23.09
C PHE A 90 -4.53 -7.18 -23.47
N PRO A 91 -4.51 -8.37 -24.10
CA PRO A 91 -3.26 -9.08 -24.39
C PRO A 91 -2.43 -8.49 -25.56
N GLY A 92 -2.97 -7.51 -26.28
CA GLY A 92 -2.33 -6.96 -27.48
C GLY A 92 -2.09 -8.03 -28.54
N THR A 93 -0.84 -8.18 -28.97
CA THR A 93 -0.41 -9.18 -29.97
C THR A 93 -0.03 -10.54 -29.38
N ARG A 94 -0.06 -10.68 -28.04
CA ARG A 94 0.30 -11.94 -27.35
C ARG A 94 -0.93 -12.84 -27.19
N THR A 95 -0.70 -14.13 -26.99
CA THR A 95 -1.76 -15.02 -26.49
C THR A 95 -2.17 -14.61 -25.08
N ARG A 96 -3.44 -14.81 -24.69
CA ARG A 96 -3.92 -14.46 -23.33
C ARG A 96 -3.07 -15.09 -22.23
N LEU A 97 -2.67 -16.34 -22.39
CA LEU A 97 -1.82 -17.04 -21.42
C LEU A 97 -0.41 -16.42 -21.33
N SER A 98 0.19 -16.04 -22.47
CA SER A 98 1.50 -15.38 -22.48
C SER A 98 1.43 -13.99 -21.84
N SER A 99 0.39 -13.21 -22.18
CA SER A 99 0.15 -11.90 -21.57
C SER A 99 -0.06 -12.01 -20.06
N PHE A 100 -0.87 -12.96 -19.61
CA PHE A 100 -1.11 -13.22 -18.19
C PHE A 100 0.17 -13.60 -17.44
N LYS A 101 1.01 -14.49 -18.00
CA LYS A 101 2.29 -14.87 -17.37
C LYS A 101 3.21 -13.66 -17.19
N GLN A 102 3.27 -12.77 -18.18
CA GLN A 102 4.05 -11.54 -18.09
C GLN A 102 3.46 -10.58 -17.05
N GLY A 103 2.14 -10.34 -17.11
CA GLY A 103 1.42 -9.50 -16.16
C GLY A 103 1.63 -9.95 -14.72
N MET A 104 1.45 -11.25 -14.44
CA MET A 104 1.71 -11.88 -13.15
C MET A 104 3.14 -11.64 -12.66
N ARG A 105 4.15 -11.85 -13.53
CA ARG A 105 5.56 -11.66 -13.16
C ARG A 105 5.85 -10.21 -12.78
N ASP A 106 5.31 -9.26 -13.53
CA ASP A 106 5.57 -7.83 -13.31
C ASP A 106 4.81 -7.32 -12.09
N SER A 107 3.52 -7.68 -11.95
CA SER A 107 2.70 -7.29 -10.81
C SER A 107 3.20 -7.92 -9.50
N LEU A 108 3.67 -9.16 -9.52
CA LEU A 108 4.17 -9.83 -8.31
C LEU A 108 5.43 -9.16 -7.75
N LYS A 109 6.31 -8.63 -8.61
CA LYS A 109 7.47 -7.84 -8.16
C LYS A 109 7.03 -6.58 -7.42
N ILE A 110 5.97 -5.91 -7.91
CA ILE A 110 5.40 -4.72 -7.26
C ILE A 110 4.86 -5.10 -5.88
N VAL A 111 4.08 -6.19 -5.77
CA VAL A 111 3.56 -6.67 -4.48
C VAL A 111 4.69 -7.03 -3.51
N ILE A 112 5.70 -7.80 -3.93
CA ILE A 112 6.79 -8.17 -3.02
C ILE A 112 7.55 -6.92 -2.54
N SER A 113 7.64 -5.87 -3.37
CA SER A 113 8.28 -4.62 -2.98
C SER A 113 7.55 -3.87 -1.85
N THR A 114 6.26 -4.11 -1.61
CA THR A 114 5.51 -3.43 -0.54
C THR A 114 5.79 -4.05 0.83
N PHE A 115 6.18 -5.32 0.90
CA PHE A 115 6.31 -6.06 2.16
C PHE A 115 7.20 -5.38 3.21
N PRO A 116 8.37 -4.79 2.87
CA PRO A 116 9.17 -4.04 3.84
C PRO A 116 8.39 -2.87 4.49
N PHE A 117 7.54 -2.19 3.72
CA PHE A 117 6.70 -1.10 4.21
C PHE A 117 5.55 -1.60 5.07
N THR A 118 4.90 -2.70 4.67
CA THR A 118 3.82 -3.33 5.46
C THR A 118 4.33 -3.85 6.79
N ILE A 119 5.53 -4.46 6.81
CA ILE A 119 6.21 -4.88 8.03
C ILE A 119 6.58 -3.67 8.90
N ALA A 120 7.13 -2.61 8.30
CA ALA A 120 7.43 -1.38 9.05
C ALA A 120 6.18 -0.74 9.65
N ALA A 121 5.06 -0.71 8.91
CA ALA A 121 3.78 -0.22 9.42
C ALA A 121 3.29 -1.06 10.61
N ALA A 122 3.30 -2.39 10.48
CA ALA A 122 2.93 -3.28 11.57
C ALA A 122 3.82 -3.11 12.81
N PHE A 123 5.11 -2.80 12.63
CA PHE A 123 6.01 -2.48 13.72
C PHE A 123 5.61 -1.18 14.43
N ILE A 124 5.32 -0.13 13.67
CA ILE A 124 4.81 1.14 14.20
C ILE A 124 3.48 0.92 14.92
N GLU A 125 2.60 0.08 14.41
CA GLU A 125 1.34 -0.24 15.08
C GLU A 125 1.57 -1.00 16.40
N GLY A 126 2.35 -2.09 16.33
CA GLY A 126 2.61 -2.98 17.45
C GLY A 126 3.36 -2.34 18.61
N TYR A 127 4.19 -1.32 18.35
CA TYR A 127 5.06 -0.69 19.36
C TYR A 127 4.79 0.80 19.58
N ILE A 128 4.62 1.60 18.52
CA ILE A 128 4.56 3.06 18.62
C ILE A 128 3.12 3.55 18.82
N SER A 129 2.17 3.00 18.08
CA SER A 129 0.77 3.48 18.05
C SER A 129 0.05 3.27 19.39
N ARG A 130 0.57 2.38 20.26
CA ARG A 130 0.08 2.22 21.65
C ARG A 130 0.22 3.50 22.49
N TYR A 131 1.22 4.32 22.19
CA TYR A 131 1.47 5.60 22.86
C TYR A 131 0.75 6.78 22.17
N ALA A 132 -0.06 6.53 21.14
CA ALA A 132 -0.69 7.58 20.34
C ALA A 132 -1.51 8.57 21.17
N LYS A 133 -2.16 8.12 22.26
CA LYS A 133 -2.95 9.00 23.15
C LYS A 133 -2.07 10.06 23.83
N GLU A 134 -0.94 9.64 24.39
CA GLU A 134 0.00 10.47 25.16
C GLU A 134 1.00 11.22 24.27
N MET A 135 1.17 10.79 23.01
CA MET A 135 2.13 11.37 22.08
C MET A 135 1.83 12.84 21.74
N PRO A 136 2.85 13.74 21.84
CA PRO A 136 2.75 15.12 21.37
C PRO A 136 2.41 15.19 19.88
N HIS A 137 1.60 16.18 19.50
CA HIS A 137 1.09 16.31 18.12
C HIS A 137 2.20 16.49 17.09
N ILE A 138 3.23 17.28 17.43
CA ILE A 138 4.37 17.52 16.55
C ILE A 138 5.10 16.20 16.24
N LEU A 139 5.34 15.37 17.26
CA LEU A 139 6.01 14.09 17.08
C LEU A 139 5.17 13.15 16.20
N ALA A 140 3.87 13.08 16.43
CA ALA A 140 2.97 12.27 15.59
C ALA A 140 2.99 12.73 14.13
N VAL A 141 2.92 14.05 13.89
CA VAL A 141 2.98 14.64 12.54
C VAL A 141 4.30 14.33 11.85
N ILE A 142 5.43 14.40 12.56
CA ILE A 142 6.75 14.03 12.01
C ILE A 142 6.78 12.57 11.56
N ILE A 143 6.24 11.64 12.37
CA ILE A 143 6.21 10.22 12.02
C ILE A 143 5.28 9.99 10.82
N ILE A 144 4.07 10.57 10.84
CA ILE A 144 3.08 10.46 9.75
C ILE A 144 3.66 10.99 8.44
N LEU A 145 4.16 12.22 8.43
CA LEU A 145 4.70 12.85 7.22
C LEU A 145 6.02 12.19 6.78
N GLY A 146 6.86 11.77 7.72
CA GLY A 146 8.11 11.08 7.40
C GLY A 146 7.87 9.74 6.71
N THR A 147 6.96 8.92 7.25
CA THR A 147 6.61 7.62 6.67
C THR A 147 5.88 7.78 5.33
N LEU A 148 4.94 8.73 5.22
CA LEU A 148 4.27 9.06 3.96
C LEU A 148 5.26 9.56 2.90
N SER A 149 6.18 10.44 3.26
CA SER A 149 7.19 10.98 2.34
C SER A 149 8.13 9.89 1.86
N PHE A 150 8.54 8.98 2.73
CA PHE A 150 9.43 7.88 2.40
C PHE A 150 8.80 6.92 1.38
N ILE A 151 7.58 6.45 1.63
CA ILE A 151 6.90 5.53 0.71
C ILE A 151 6.50 6.23 -0.61
N SER A 152 6.06 7.49 -0.55
CA SER A 152 5.74 8.29 -1.74
C SER A 152 6.98 8.52 -2.60
N PHE A 153 8.14 8.80 -1.98
CA PHE A 153 9.40 8.90 -2.70
C PHE A 153 9.73 7.60 -3.42
N TYR A 154 9.62 6.46 -2.73
CA TYR A 154 9.98 5.16 -3.30
C TYR A 154 9.09 4.74 -4.47
N TYR A 155 7.78 4.96 -4.41
CA TYR A 155 6.85 4.51 -5.46
C TYR A 155 6.52 5.54 -6.54
N LEU A 156 6.62 6.84 -6.24
CA LEU A 156 6.22 7.89 -7.18
C LEU A 156 7.42 8.62 -7.77
N ILE A 157 8.37 9.05 -6.92
CA ILE A 157 9.46 9.93 -7.34
C ILE A 157 10.65 9.13 -7.90
N TYR A 158 11.09 8.11 -7.17
CA TYR A 158 12.26 7.31 -7.53
C TYR A 158 12.11 6.61 -8.89
N PRO A 159 10.99 5.92 -9.20
CA PRO A 159 10.82 5.26 -10.49
C PRO A 159 10.79 6.26 -11.64
N ALA A 160 10.19 7.44 -11.45
CA ALA A 160 10.20 8.51 -12.45
C ALA A 160 11.61 9.03 -12.75
N ARG A 161 12.48 9.16 -11.72
CA ARG A 161 13.88 9.55 -11.90
C ARG A 161 14.68 8.47 -12.62
N VAL A 162 14.50 7.20 -12.24
CA VAL A 162 15.18 6.07 -12.87
C VAL A 162 14.76 5.94 -14.34
N TYR A 163 13.47 6.06 -14.63
CA TYR A 163 12.94 6.02 -15.99
C TYR A 163 13.56 7.10 -16.89
N LYS A 164 13.62 8.36 -16.40
CA LYS A 164 14.26 9.46 -17.13
C LYS A 164 15.74 9.19 -17.40
N LYS A 165 16.48 8.73 -16.39
CA LYS A 165 17.91 8.43 -16.51
C LYS A 165 18.20 7.31 -17.52
N ILE A 166 17.43 6.22 -17.48
CA ILE A 166 17.59 5.09 -18.42
C ILE A 166 17.32 5.54 -19.85
N ASN A 167 16.25 6.30 -20.09
CA ASN A 167 15.93 6.79 -21.43
C ASN A 167 16.96 7.78 -21.98
N GLN A 168 17.57 8.61 -21.12
CA GLN A 168 18.68 9.47 -21.52
C GLN A 168 19.89 8.66 -21.96
N ILE A 169 20.26 7.59 -21.25
CA ILE A 169 21.38 6.71 -21.63
C ILE A 169 21.10 6.06 -22.99
N ILE A 170 19.91 5.47 -23.17
CA ILE A 170 19.52 4.84 -24.45
C ILE A 170 19.54 5.84 -25.62
N ALA A 171 19.19 7.10 -25.38
CA ALA A 171 19.24 8.15 -26.41
C ALA A 171 20.67 8.57 -26.78
N LEU A 172 21.64 8.44 -25.87
CA LEU A 172 23.05 8.74 -26.12
C LEU A 172 23.78 7.57 -26.81
N GLU A 173 23.28 6.34 -26.66
CA GLU A 173 23.82 5.13 -27.32
C GLU A 173 23.30 4.93 -28.76
N LYS A 174 22.33 5.74 -29.20
CA LYS A 174 21.80 5.76 -30.58
C LYS A 174 22.45 6.85 -31.41
#